data_AF-A0A0P4WP53-F1
#
_entry.id   AF-A0A0P4WP53-F1
#
_cell.length_a   1.000
_cell.length_b   1.000
_cell.length_c   1.000
_cell.angle_alpha   90.00
_cell.angle_beta   90.00
_cell.angle_gamma   90.00
#
_symmetry.space_group_name_H-M   'P 1'
#
loop_
_entity.id
_entity.type
_entity.pdbx_description
1 polymer ?
#
loop_
_entity_poly.entity_id
_entity_poly.type
_entity_poly.pdbx_seq_one_letter_code
_entity_poly.pdbx_strand_id
1 'polypeptide(L)'
;MPLKKNLIEEGCVVMVQKGAYLKTCRVFSGRSYTFGKRGDGQFTLNLDGALGCPFGSSFRMDRVSNKMFSINKIENPVISLDIVTEGGVDNRDLQDDGRSQKLTPDEIIKLKNKGLTGKEVIQVITENSSTFKDKTVYSQEKYVNKKQKKYGETITIHKPTIRLLNDMYYTQDPLKIANLRIDTLSQLLCHSNVQAGGNFAVFESGSQGLVTAAMLQRMGTMGHLVQVYHGAHPQREAVDLMNFSEEELLVLSFINVTKLPEATQRDSLTITTATTSTNTTTTTNSNITTTTTNITTAEPMDTNEEDETRKEETPHSSKSNEQKHTNEDSEENLIQKDNEKLDCESQENKDQHVNGKKSEEQDQETQKSGEQAKKPSRPRKVCDILQVAGVPRNES
;
A
#
# COMPACT_ATOMS: atom_id res chain seq x y z
N MET A 1 -11.37 28.47 6.55
CA MET A 1 -10.58 27.24 6.77
C MET A 1 -9.39 27.59 7.66
N PRO A 2 -9.05 26.74 8.65
CA PRO A 2 -7.86 26.93 9.46
C PRO A 2 -6.59 26.89 8.60
N LEU A 3 -5.58 27.68 8.98
CA LEU A 3 -4.26 27.69 8.34
C LEU A 3 -3.53 26.37 8.64
N LYS A 4 -3.77 25.34 7.81
CA LYS A 4 -3.07 24.06 7.94
C LYS A 4 -1.57 24.28 7.74
N LYS A 5 -0.79 24.03 8.79
CA LYS A 5 0.68 24.10 8.78
C LYS A 5 1.25 23.38 7.55
N ASN A 6 2.25 24.00 6.93
CA ASN A 6 2.90 23.44 5.74
C ASN A 6 4.17 22.63 6.07
N LEU A 7 4.52 22.52 7.35
CA LEU A 7 5.69 21.76 7.83
C LEU A 7 5.26 20.38 8.32
N ILE A 8 6.18 19.42 8.20
CA ILE A 8 6.06 18.07 8.74
C ILE A 8 6.39 18.13 10.23
N GLU A 9 5.41 17.81 11.07
CA GLU A 9 5.52 17.82 12.54
C GLU A 9 5.42 16.40 13.10
N GLU A 10 5.88 16.21 14.34
CA GLU A 10 5.68 14.96 15.06
C GLU A 10 4.19 14.67 15.30
N GLY A 11 3.79 13.41 15.19
CA GLY A 11 2.41 12.96 15.31
C GLY A 11 1.56 13.14 14.04
N CYS A 12 2.00 13.88 13.02
CA CYS A 12 1.22 14.07 11.79
C CYS A 12 1.29 12.86 10.84
N VAL A 13 0.23 12.64 10.07
CA VAL A 13 0.22 11.65 8.97
C VAL A 13 0.84 12.27 7.72
N VAL A 14 1.70 11.52 7.03
CA VAL A 14 2.34 11.94 5.78
C VAL A 14 2.19 10.86 4.70
N MET A 15 2.19 11.29 3.43
CA MET A 15 2.22 10.42 2.26
C MET A 15 3.67 10.33 1.76
N VAL A 16 4.34 9.20 2.00
CA VAL A 16 5.68 8.95 1.48
C VAL A 16 5.57 8.36 0.07
N GLN A 17 6.12 9.05 -0.92
CA GLN A 17 6.19 8.61 -2.31
C GLN A 17 7.60 8.12 -2.66
N LYS A 18 7.71 6.93 -3.26
CA LYS A 18 8.93 6.41 -3.90
C LYS A 18 8.60 5.90 -5.30
N GLY A 19 8.86 6.71 -6.32
CA GLY A 19 8.41 6.43 -7.68
C GLY A 19 6.88 6.42 -7.76
N ALA A 20 6.28 5.33 -8.26
CA ALA A 20 4.84 5.14 -8.26
C ALA A 20 4.27 4.61 -6.92
N TYR A 21 5.13 4.15 -6.00
CA TYR A 21 4.66 3.59 -4.72
C TYR A 21 4.40 4.71 -3.71
N LEU A 22 3.16 4.84 -3.27
CA LEU A 22 2.72 5.69 -2.17
C LEU A 22 2.48 4.86 -0.91
N LYS A 23 2.75 5.42 0.28
CA LYS A 23 2.35 4.85 1.57
C LYS A 23 2.15 5.93 2.64
N THR A 24 1.09 5.78 3.44
CA THR A 24 0.86 6.58 4.65
C THR A 24 1.77 6.18 5.82
N CYS A 25 2.25 7.16 6.57
CA CYS A 25 2.97 6.96 7.84
C CYS A 25 2.58 8.08 8.83
N ARG A 26 2.34 7.75 10.10
CA ARG A 26 2.26 8.76 11.17
C ARG A 26 3.65 8.95 11.77
N VAL A 27 4.25 10.12 11.57
CA VAL A 27 5.67 10.40 11.83
C VAL A 27 5.93 10.62 13.32
N PHE A 28 6.98 10.00 13.85
CA PHE A 28 7.46 10.13 15.23
C PHE A 28 8.99 10.06 15.23
N SER A 29 9.61 10.84 16.11
CA SER A 29 11.07 10.91 16.24
C SER A 29 11.67 9.58 16.66
N GLY A 30 12.79 9.18 16.03
CA GLY A 30 13.46 7.90 16.24
C GLY A 30 12.72 6.69 15.66
N ARG A 31 11.48 6.85 15.17
CA ARG A 31 10.67 5.73 14.66
C ARG A 31 11.07 5.38 13.24
N SER A 32 11.16 4.07 13.00
CA SER A 32 11.43 3.50 11.69
C SER A 32 10.18 2.82 11.11
N TYR A 33 10.02 2.92 9.80
CA TYR A 33 8.83 2.51 9.05
C TYR A 33 9.21 1.60 7.89
N THR A 34 8.51 0.48 7.73
CA THR A 34 8.79 -0.49 6.68
C THR A 34 7.98 -0.21 5.41
N PHE A 35 8.63 -0.27 4.25
CA PHE A 35 8.11 -0.01 2.91
C PHE A 35 8.41 -1.17 1.96
N GLY A 36 7.71 -1.21 0.83
CA GLY A 36 7.85 -2.26 -0.20
C GLY A 36 7.08 -3.55 0.12
N LYS A 37 7.00 -4.44 -0.87
CA LYS A 37 6.41 -5.78 -0.72
C LYS A 37 7.29 -6.64 0.21
N ARG A 38 6.69 -7.59 0.94
CA ARG A 38 7.42 -8.55 1.79
C ARG A 38 8.48 -9.31 0.96
N GLY A 39 9.64 -9.58 1.56
CA GLY A 39 10.77 -10.22 0.90
C GLY A 39 11.93 -9.26 0.56
N ASP A 40 12.51 -9.40 -0.62
CA ASP A 40 13.71 -8.64 -1.01
C ASP A 40 13.45 -7.19 -1.39
N GLY A 41 12.23 -6.88 -1.84
CA GLY A 41 11.78 -5.51 -2.06
C GLY A 41 11.46 -4.73 -0.77
N GLN A 42 11.57 -5.35 0.40
CA GLN A 42 11.26 -4.71 1.68
C GLN A 42 12.45 -3.92 2.22
N PHE A 43 12.21 -2.68 2.64
CA PHE A 43 13.20 -1.80 3.26
C PHE A 43 12.55 -0.97 4.38
N THR A 44 13.38 -0.40 5.25
CA THR A 44 12.97 0.38 6.41
C THR A 44 13.57 1.78 6.33
N LEU A 45 12.76 2.81 6.53
CA LEU A 45 13.17 4.21 6.58
C LEU A 45 12.92 4.78 7.98
N ASN A 46 13.93 5.45 8.53
CA ASN A 46 13.76 6.47 9.55
C ASN A 46 13.38 7.79 8.85
N LEU A 47 12.44 8.56 9.42
CA LEU A 47 11.90 9.79 8.82
C LEU A 47 12.31 11.08 9.58
N ASP A 48 13.25 11.00 10.52
CA ASP A 48 13.59 12.13 11.42
C ASP A 48 14.12 13.34 10.64
N GLY A 49 14.89 13.10 9.58
CA GLY A 49 15.41 14.15 8.69
C GLY A 49 14.36 14.93 7.90
N ALA A 50 13.08 14.53 7.96
CA ALA A 50 11.96 15.29 7.39
C ALA A 50 11.21 16.16 8.41
N LEU A 51 11.44 16.00 9.71
CA LEU A 51 10.81 16.84 10.73
C LEU A 51 11.23 18.31 10.53
N GLY A 52 10.26 19.23 10.60
CA GLY A 52 10.46 20.65 10.32
C GLY A 52 10.63 21.01 8.84
N CYS A 53 10.70 20.05 7.91
CA CYS A 53 10.73 20.34 6.47
C CYS A 53 9.31 20.61 5.94
N PRO A 54 9.16 21.42 4.87
CA PRO A 54 7.87 21.63 4.24
C PRO A 54 7.38 20.39 3.48
N PHE A 55 6.07 20.18 3.45
CA PHE A 55 5.44 19.18 2.58
C PHE A 55 5.81 19.41 1.11
N GLY A 56 6.01 18.33 0.37
CA GLY A 56 6.57 18.34 -0.99
C GLY A 56 8.09 18.33 -1.04
N SER A 57 8.80 18.41 0.10
CA SER A 57 10.25 18.20 0.14
C SER A 57 10.62 16.79 -0.32
N SER A 58 11.74 16.70 -1.05
CA SER A 58 12.35 15.43 -1.46
C SER A 58 13.61 15.15 -0.65
N PHE A 59 13.89 13.87 -0.46
CA PHE A 59 14.97 13.38 0.39
C PHE A 59 15.73 12.24 -0.30
N ARG A 60 17.05 12.22 -0.15
CA ARG A 60 17.90 11.08 -0.51
C ARG A 60 17.86 10.08 0.63
N MET A 61 17.71 8.81 0.30
CA MET A 61 17.80 7.69 1.22
C MET A 61 19.27 7.31 1.38
N ASP A 62 19.85 7.55 2.54
CA ASP A 62 21.24 7.15 2.84
C ASP A 62 21.23 5.84 3.64
N ARG A 63 22.03 4.87 3.20
CA ARG A 63 21.99 3.50 3.74
C ARG A 63 22.73 3.39 5.07
N VAL A 64 22.01 3.05 6.13
CA VAL A 64 22.54 2.87 7.50
C VAL A 64 22.88 1.39 7.77
N SER A 65 22.07 0.47 7.25
CA SER A 65 22.33 -0.97 7.32
C SER A 65 21.74 -1.70 6.10
N ASN A 66 21.82 -3.04 6.05
CA ASN A 66 21.45 -3.82 4.87
C ASN A 66 20.07 -3.44 4.28
N LYS A 67 19.04 -3.28 5.13
CA LYS A 67 17.69 -2.86 4.73
C LYS A 67 17.20 -1.58 5.42
N MET A 68 18.07 -0.84 6.12
CA MET A 68 17.69 0.37 6.87
C MET A 68 18.33 1.62 6.28
N PHE A 69 17.52 2.67 6.13
CA PHE A 69 17.89 3.94 5.51
C PHE A 69 17.49 5.11 6.42
N SER A 70 18.35 6.12 6.51
CA SER A 70 17.99 7.46 6.98
C SER A 70 17.66 8.34 5.77
N ILE A 71 17.16 9.55 6.01
CA ILE A 71 16.81 10.48 4.94
C ILE A 71 17.49 11.83 5.13
N ASN A 72 18.02 12.38 4.04
CA ASN A 72 18.65 13.70 4.00
C ASN A 72 17.99 14.56 2.93
N LYS A 73 17.60 15.79 3.27
CA LYS A 73 16.88 16.69 2.39
C LYS A 73 17.70 17.01 1.14
N ILE A 74 17.05 17.03 -0.03
CA ILE A 74 17.62 17.50 -1.29
C ILE A 74 16.98 18.84 -1.63
N GLU A 75 17.79 19.85 -1.95
CA GLU A 75 17.27 21.16 -2.38
C GLU A 75 16.77 21.12 -3.83
N ASN A 76 17.50 20.46 -4.72
CA ASN A 76 17.14 20.26 -6.12
C ASN A 76 16.79 18.79 -6.40
N PRO A 77 15.49 18.40 -6.40
CA PRO A 77 15.07 17.01 -6.61
C PRO A 77 15.23 16.55 -8.06
N VAL A 78 15.33 17.49 -9.01
CA VAL A 78 15.66 17.18 -10.40
C VAL A 78 17.14 16.83 -10.46
N ILE A 79 17.45 15.55 -10.27
CA ILE A 79 18.74 15.01 -10.66
C ILE A 79 18.72 15.00 -12.20
N SER A 80 19.20 16.08 -12.83
CA SER A 80 19.70 15.94 -14.20
C SER A 80 20.91 15.01 -14.12
N LEU A 81 20.77 13.85 -14.76
CA LEU A 81 21.91 13.05 -15.12
C LEU A 81 22.27 13.51 -16.53
N ASP A 82 23.32 14.31 -16.61
CA ASP A 82 23.95 14.78 -17.86
C ASP A 82 24.73 13.62 -18.53
N ILE A 83 24.07 12.46 -18.59
CA ILE A 83 24.50 11.17 -19.16
C ILE A 83 24.03 11.06 -20.61
N VAL A 84 22.93 11.74 -20.96
CA VAL A 84 22.44 11.80 -22.33
C VAL A 84 23.42 12.62 -23.15
N THR A 85 23.97 12.01 -24.19
CA THR A 85 24.93 12.64 -25.10
C THR A 85 24.32 12.83 -26.48
N GLU A 86 25.13 13.27 -27.45
CA GLU A 86 24.84 12.98 -28.85
C GLU A 86 24.57 11.46 -29.01
N GLY A 87 23.64 11.12 -29.89
CA GLY A 87 23.15 9.75 -30.06
C GLY A 87 22.88 9.42 -31.52
N GLY A 88 22.64 8.13 -31.79
CA GLY A 88 22.32 7.65 -33.14
C GLY A 88 21.04 8.24 -33.71
N VAL A 89 20.86 8.09 -35.03
CA VAL A 89 19.67 8.60 -35.76
C VAL A 89 18.50 7.61 -35.70
N ASP A 90 18.79 6.32 -35.77
CA ASP A 90 17.80 5.24 -35.77
C ASP A 90 18.34 3.95 -35.12
N ASN A 91 17.58 2.87 -35.21
CA ASN A 91 17.84 1.60 -34.55
C ASN A 91 18.18 0.44 -35.52
N ARG A 92 18.47 0.70 -36.80
CA ARG A 92 18.61 -0.37 -37.82
C ARG A 92 19.72 -1.38 -37.51
N ASP A 93 20.81 -0.92 -36.89
CA ASP A 93 21.98 -1.72 -36.55
C ASP A 93 21.95 -2.24 -35.09
N LEU A 94 20.92 -1.90 -34.32
CA LEU A 94 20.77 -2.36 -32.93
C LEU A 94 20.23 -3.78 -32.88
N GLN A 95 21.11 -4.73 -32.53
CA GLN A 95 20.76 -6.13 -32.32
C GLN A 95 20.40 -6.40 -30.85
N ASP A 96 19.36 -7.20 -30.61
CA ASP A 96 19.01 -7.69 -29.27
C ASP A 96 19.61 -9.09 -29.04
N ASP A 97 20.87 -9.12 -28.63
CA ASP A 97 21.66 -10.33 -28.39
C ASP A 97 21.73 -10.75 -26.91
N GLY A 98 21.03 -10.02 -26.03
CA GLY A 98 21.12 -10.17 -24.57
C GLY A 98 22.46 -9.76 -23.93
N ARG A 99 23.48 -9.39 -24.72
CA ARG A 99 24.86 -9.09 -24.27
C ARG A 99 25.17 -7.60 -24.27
N SER A 100 24.20 -6.77 -24.67
CA SER A 100 24.27 -5.30 -24.65
C SER A 100 24.65 -4.68 -23.29
N GLN A 101 24.45 -5.38 -22.16
CA GLN A 101 24.86 -4.94 -20.83
C GLN A 101 25.98 -5.86 -20.30
N LYS A 102 27.14 -5.28 -20.00
CA LYS A 102 28.32 -6.04 -19.54
C LYS A 102 28.28 -6.43 -18.07
N LEU A 103 27.50 -5.72 -17.24
CA LEU A 103 27.38 -6.00 -15.80
C LEU A 103 26.28 -7.01 -15.50
N THR A 104 26.62 -8.03 -14.71
CA THR A 104 25.66 -9.00 -14.19
C THR A 104 24.75 -8.39 -13.10
N PRO A 105 23.57 -8.98 -12.82
CA PRO A 105 22.70 -8.55 -11.73
C PRO A 105 23.42 -8.52 -10.36
N ASP A 106 24.25 -9.52 -10.08
CA ASP A 106 25.01 -9.62 -8.82
C ASP A 106 26.07 -8.53 -8.68
N GLU A 107 26.71 -8.13 -9.76
CA GLU A 107 27.65 -7.00 -9.76
C GLU A 107 26.93 -5.67 -9.47
N ILE A 108 25.75 -5.47 -10.04
CA ILE A 108 24.92 -4.29 -9.75
C ILE A 108 24.49 -4.28 -8.27
N ILE A 109 24.17 -5.44 -7.68
CA ILE A 109 23.90 -5.57 -6.24
C ILE A 109 25.17 -5.25 -5.42
N LYS A 110 26.34 -5.74 -5.84
CA LYS A 110 27.63 -5.40 -5.20
C LYS A 110 27.93 -3.90 -5.25
N LEU A 111 27.61 -3.19 -6.34
CA LEU A 111 27.75 -1.73 -6.41
C LEU A 111 26.90 -1.01 -5.36
N LYS A 112 25.63 -1.40 -5.19
CA LYS A 112 24.76 -0.89 -4.11
C LYS A 112 25.27 -1.22 -2.71
N ASN A 113 25.86 -2.41 -2.54
CA ASN A 113 26.41 -2.85 -1.25
C ASN A 113 27.74 -2.17 -0.91
N LYS A 114 28.48 -1.66 -1.90
CA LYS A 114 29.64 -0.79 -1.72
C LYS A 114 29.28 0.65 -1.31
N GLY A 115 28.00 1.01 -1.27
CA GLY A 115 27.54 2.34 -0.87
C GLY A 115 27.62 3.41 -1.96
N LEU A 116 27.77 3.02 -3.24
CA LEU A 116 27.60 3.96 -4.35
C LEU A 116 26.18 4.50 -4.34
N THR A 117 26.04 5.80 -4.55
CA THR A 117 24.74 6.47 -4.67
C THR A 117 23.98 5.97 -5.91
N GLY A 118 22.65 6.02 -5.87
CA GLY A 118 21.82 5.74 -7.03
C GLY A 118 22.24 6.44 -8.34
N LYS A 119 22.80 7.67 -8.27
CA LYS A 119 23.32 8.40 -9.46
C LYS A 119 24.54 7.70 -10.06
N GLU A 120 25.53 7.35 -9.24
CA GLU A 120 26.75 6.66 -9.67
C GLU A 120 26.44 5.25 -10.19
N VAL A 121 25.49 4.53 -9.55
CA VAL A 121 25.03 3.22 -10.03
C VAL A 121 24.40 3.33 -11.43
N ILE A 122 23.61 4.37 -11.71
CA ILE A 122 23.02 4.59 -13.04
C ILE A 122 24.10 4.93 -14.07
N GLN A 123 25.09 5.75 -13.70
CA GLN A 123 26.23 6.08 -14.56
C GLN A 123 27.03 4.84 -14.95
N VAL A 124 27.48 4.04 -13.97
CA VAL A 124 28.25 2.81 -14.21
C VAL A 124 27.46 1.79 -15.05
N ILE A 125 26.15 1.63 -14.82
CA ILE A 125 25.28 0.78 -15.65
C ILE A 125 25.20 1.27 -17.10
N THR A 126 25.24 2.59 -17.30
CA THR A 126 25.10 3.20 -18.63
C THR A 126 26.42 3.14 -19.42
N GLU A 127 27.55 3.42 -18.77
CA GLU A 127 28.90 3.28 -19.34
C GLU A 127 29.21 1.82 -19.76
N ASN A 128 28.64 0.83 -19.06
CA ASN A 128 28.78 -0.59 -19.37
C ASN A 128 27.75 -1.13 -20.39
N SER A 129 26.92 -0.27 -20.97
CA SER A 129 25.98 -0.64 -22.03
C SER A 129 26.61 -0.36 -23.40
N SER A 130 26.89 -1.40 -24.20
CA SER A 130 27.52 -1.23 -25.52
C SER A 130 26.66 -0.39 -26.47
N THR A 131 25.36 -0.67 -26.50
CA THR A 131 24.39 -0.02 -27.41
C THR A 131 23.86 1.33 -26.92
N PHE A 132 24.38 1.93 -25.84
CA PHE A 132 23.80 3.17 -25.31
C PHE A 132 24.10 4.39 -26.18
N LYS A 133 25.31 4.52 -26.72
CA LYS A 133 25.70 5.66 -27.57
C LYS A 133 24.97 5.63 -28.92
N ASP A 134 24.77 4.43 -29.46
CA ASP A 134 24.10 4.21 -30.75
C ASP A 134 22.57 4.44 -30.66
N LYS A 135 22.00 4.53 -29.46
CA LYS A 135 20.59 4.89 -29.27
C LYS A 135 20.35 6.36 -29.58
N THR A 136 19.16 6.63 -30.14
CA THR A 136 18.64 7.98 -30.28
C THR A 136 18.54 8.71 -28.95
N VAL A 137 18.63 10.04 -28.95
CA VAL A 137 18.58 10.87 -27.72
C VAL A 137 17.36 10.55 -26.86
N TYR A 138 16.17 10.44 -27.45
CA TYR A 138 14.95 10.01 -26.74
C TYR A 138 15.05 8.59 -26.17
N SER A 139 15.74 7.67 -26.85
CA SER A 139 15.96 6.31 -26.35
C SER A 139 16.99 6.27 -25.21
N GLN A 140 17.99 7.16 -25.24
CA GLN A 140 18.93 7.38 -24.12
C GLN A 140 18.18 7.94 -22.90
N GLU A 141 17.37 8.99 -23.06
CA GLU A 141 16.51 9.52 -22.00
C GLU A 141 15.55 8.46 -21.45
N LYS A 142 14.84 7.71 -22.30
CA LYS A 142 13.94 6.62 -21.88
C LYS A 142 14.70 5.55 -21.09
N TYR A 143 15.93 5.22 -21.48
CA TYR A 143 16.80 4.30 -20.74
C TYR A 143 17.21 4.85 -19.37
N VAL A 144 17.76 6.07 -19.32
CA VAL A 144 18.19 6.73 -18.07
C VAL A 144 17.02 6.87 -17.11
N ASN A 145 15.85 7.32 -17.59
CA ASN A 145 14.62 7.41 -16.79
C ASN A 145 14.16 6.04 -16.25
N LYS A 146 14.24 4.97 -17.06
CA LYS A 146 13.94 3.59 -16.59
C LYS A 146 14.92 3.14 -15.51
N LYS A 147 16.21 3.50 -15.61
CA LYS A 147 17.21 3.22 -14.57
C LYS A 147 16.97 4.09 -13.33
N GLN A 148 16.67 5.38 -13.46
CA GLN A 148 16.37 6.28 -12.35
C GLN A 148 15.14 5.83 -11.55
N LYS A 149 14.09 5.31 -12.20
CA LYS A 149 12.94 4.70 -11.51
C LYS A 149 13.31 3.44 -10.69
N LYS A 150 14.29 2.63 -11.14
CA LYS A 150 14.71 1.37 -10.48
C LYS A 150 15.83 1.52 -9.45
N TYR A 151 16.77 2.44 -9.69
CA TYR A 151 18.00 2.65 -8.92
C TYR A 151 18.00 3.97 -8.14
N GLY A 152 17.02 4.85 -8.38
CA GLY A 152 16.82 6.07 -7.62
C GLY A 152 16.48 5.81 -6.15
N GLU A 153 17.25 6.45 -5.29
CA GLU A 153 17.17 6.41 -3.83
C GLU A 153 16.64 7.75 -3.32
N THR A 154 15.58 8.24 -3.98
CA THR A 154 14.88 9.48 -3.62
C THR A 154 13.44 9.17 -3.24
N ILE A 155 12.97 9.82 -2.18
CA ILE A 155 11.57 9.86 -1.78
C ILE A 155 11.07 11.30 -1.76
N THR A 156 9.76 11.50 -1.89
CA THR A 156 9.11 12.79 -1.67
C THR A 156 8.03 12.62 -0.63
N ILE A 157 7.92 13.56 0.33
CA ILE A 157 6.95 13.47 1.43
C ILE A 157 5.85 14.50 1.22
N HIS A 158 4.68 14.02 0.85
CA HIS A 158 3.52 14.84 0.55
C HIS A 158 2.57 14.92 1.73
N LYS A 159 1.78 16.00 1.74
CA LYS A 159 0.63 16.15 2.62
C LYS A 159 -0.46 15.16 2.19
N PRO A 160 -1.17 14.49 3.11
CA PRO A 160 -2.36 13.73 2.77
C PRO A 160 -3.38 14.59 2.01
N THR A 161 -3.85 14.08 0.89
CA THR A 161 -4.93 14.63 0.08
C THR A 161 -5.78 13.48 -0.43
N ILE A 162 -7.06 13.73 -0.68
CA ILE A 162 -7.99 12.69 -1.17
C ILE A 162 -7.52 12.09 -2.49
N ARG A 163 -6.91 12.88 -3.37
CA ARG A 163 -6.26 12.39 -4.58
C ARG A 163 -5.16 11.38 -4.28
N LEU A 164 -4.13 11.77 -3.51
CA LEU A 164 -3.01 10.87 -3.19
C LEU A 164 -3.45 9.64 -2.38
N LEU A 165 -4.48 9.79 -1.54
CA LEU A 165 -5.03 8.68 -0.75
C LEU A 165 -5.82 7.71 -1.63
N ASN A 166 -6.63 8.21 -2.56
CA ASN A 166 -7.30 7.39 -3.58
C ASN A 166 -6.28 6.69 -4.48
N ASP A 167 -5.30 7.43 -5.03
CA ASP A 167 -4.21 6.88 -5.85
C ASP A 167 -3.49 5.74 -5.09
N MET A 168 -3.17 5.93 -3.80
CA MET A 168 -2.57 4.90 -2.96
C MET A 168 -3.45 3.65 -2.81
N TYR A 169 -4.72 3.81 -2.41
CA TYR A 169 -5.64 2.67 -2.25
C TYR A 169 -5.84 1.95 -3.59
N TYR A 170 -6.10 2.68 -4.67
CA TYR A 170 -6.39 2.13 -5.99
C TYR A 170 -5.19 1.36 -6.58
N THR A 171 -3.95 1.85 -6.38
CA THR A 171 -2.74 1.14 -6.82
C THR A 171 -2.36 -0.05 -5.94
N GLN A 172 -2.65 -0.02 -4.64
CA GLN A 172 -2.27 -1.10 -3.72
C GLN A 172 -3.29 -2.24 -3.65
N ASP A 173 -4.57 -1.89 -3.51
CA ASP A 173 -5.68 -2.80 -3.22
C ASP A 173 -7.01 -2.07 -3.50
N PRO A 174 -7.44 -1.97 -4.77
CA PRO A 174 -8.61 -1.17 -5.14
C PRO A 174 -9.92 -1.74 -4.57
N LEU A 175 -9.96 -3.03 -4.19
CA LEU A 175 -11.11 -3.65 -3.55
C LEU A 175 -11.43 -3.03 -2.19
N LYS A 176 -10.41 -2.55 -1.44
CA LYS A 176 -10.62 -1.81 -0.19
C LYS A 176 -11.40 -0.49 -0.35
N ILE A 177 -11.48 0.03 -1.57
CA ILE A 177 -12.27 1.22 -1.90
C ILE A 177 -13.36 0.93 -2.93
N ALA A 178 -13.83 -0.32 -3.01
CA ALA A 178 -14.84 -0.77 -3.98
C ALA A 178 -14.53 -0.43 -5.45
N ASN A 179 -13.24 -0.40 -5.82
CA ASN A 179 -12.70 0.08 -7.10
C ASN A 179 -13.08 1.54 -7.46
N LEU A 180 -13.35 2.38 -6.46
CA LEU A 180 -13.70 3.78 -6.67
C LEU A 180 -12.49 4.57 -7.18
N ARG A 181 -12.48 4.88 -8.48
CA ARG A 181 -11.49 5.77 -9.11
C ARG A 181 -11.68 7.22 -8.68
N ILE A 182 -10.60 8.01 -8.77
CA ILE A 182 -10.59 9.44 -8.43
C ILE A 182 -11.53 10.30 -9.27
N ASP A 183 -11.75 9.96 -10.54
CA ASP A 183 -12.69 10.65 -11.43
C ASP A 183 -14.15 10.37 -11.02
N THR A 184 -14.49 9.10 -10.75
CA THR A 184 -15.80 8.72 -10.20
C THR A 184 -16.08 9.40 -8.86
N LEU A 185 -15.10 9.43 -7.94
CA LEU A 185 -15.21 10.16 -6.67
C LEU A 185 -15.40 11.68 -6.88
N SER A 186 -14.70 12.25 -7.85
CA SER A 186 -14.84 13.68 -8.18
C SER A 186 -16.25 13.99 -8.72
N GLN A 187 -16.78 13.14 -9.60
CA GLN A 187 -18.15 13.27 -10.11
C GLN A 187 -19.19 13.10 -9.00
N LEU A 188 -19.03 12.13 -8.11
CA LEU A 188 -19.91 11.93 -6.95
C LEU A 188 -20.02 13.21 -6.11
N LEU A 189 -18.89 13.82 -5.73
CA LEU A 189 -18.87 15.06 -4.95
C LEU A 189 -19.50 16.24 -5.69
N CYS A 190 -19.35 16.32 -7.01
CA CYS A 190 -19.92 17.38 -7.83
C CYS A 190 -21.44 17.20 -8.02
N HIS A 191 -21.92 16.00 -8.35
CA HIS A 191 -23.35 15.70 -8.47
C HIS A 191 -24.11 15.86 -7.14
N SER A 192 -23.47 15.53 -6.01
CA SER A 192 -24.04 15.77 -4.68
C SER A 192 -23.92 17.22 -4.19
N ASN A 193 -23.38 18.14 -5.01
CA ASN A 193 -23.15 19.55 -4.68
C ASN A 193 -22.49 19.79 -3.30
N VAL A 194 -21.47 18.99 -2.96
CA VAL A 194 -20.87 19.04 -1.61
C VAL A 194 -20.09 20.34 -1.42
N GLN A 195 -20.54 21.16 -0.46
CA GLN A 195 -20.04 22.51 -0.19
C GLN A 195 -20.04 22.82 1.31
N ALA A 196 -19.23 23.80 1.73
CA ALA A 196 -19.21 24.30 3.10
C ALA A 196 -20.61 24.81 3.54
N GLY A 197 -20.99 24.51 4.79
CA GLY A 197 -22.27 24.93 5.36
C GLY A 197 -23.48 24.07 4.98
N GLY A 198 -23.33 23.08 4.09
CA GLY A 198 -24.40 22.15 3.76
C GLY A 198 -24.64 21.09 4.84
N ASN A 199 -25.86 20.53 4.84
CA ASN A 199 -26.23 19.38 5.67
C ASN A 199 -26.35 18.15 4.77
N PHE A 200 -25.47 17.17 4.96
CA PHE A 200 -25.38 15.98 4.12
C PHE A 200 -25.45 14.70 4.96
N ALA A 201 -25.96 13.63 4.35
CA ALA A 201 -25.82 12.27 4.85
C ALA A 201 -25.03 11.46 3.83
N VAL A 202 -24.13 10.59 4.30
CA VAL A 202 -23.37 9.65 3.49
C VAL A 202 -23.53 8.26 4.06
N PHE A 203 -23.96 7.31 3.23
CA PHE A 203 -23.89 5.89 3.54
C PHE A 203 -22.78 5.29 2.70
N GLU A 204 -21.69 4.85 3.33
CA GLU A 204 -20.60 4.17 2.65
C GLU A 204 -20.27 2.86 3.39
N SER A 205 -20.07 1.79 2.62
CA SER A 205 -19.69 0.47 3.14
C SER A 205 -18.63 -0.12 2.20
N GLY A 206 -17.47 -0.47 2.73
CA GLY A 206 -16.36 -1.00 1.93
C GLY A 206 -15.53 0.07 1.20
N SER A 207 -15.56 1.32 1.69
CA SER A 207 -14.74 2.43 1.17
C SER A 207 -13.81 3.07 2.20
N GLN A 208 -13.70 2.50 3.40
CA GLN A 208 -12.71 2.90 4.43
C GLN A 208 -12.87 4.35 4.91
N GLY A 209 -14.08 4.91 4.78
CA GLY A 209 -14.36 6.32 5.07
C GLY A 209 -13.83 7.29 4.01
N LEU A 210 -13.42 6.84 2.82
CA LEU A 210 -12.82 7.70 1.79
C LEU A 210 -13.82 8.71 1.23
N VAL A 211 -15.09 8.34 1.10
CA VAL A 211 -16.13 9.28 0.63
C VAL A 211 -16.42 10.31 1.72
N THR A 212 -16.59 9.88 2.97
CA THR A 212 -16.75 10.74 4.15
C THR A 212 -15.58 11.72 4.28
N ALA A 213 -14.33 11.24 4.16
CA ALA A 213 -13.13 12.09 4.19
C ALA A 213 -13.13 13.12 3.05
N ALA A 214 -13.59 12.74 1.86
CA ALA A 214 -13.64 13.63 0.71
C ALA A 214 -14.72 14.72 0.84
N MET A 215 -15.89 14.35 1.38
CA MET A 215 -16.94 15.30 1.71
C MET A 215 -16.48 16.26 2.81
N LEU A 216 -15.86 15.73 3.88
CA LEU A 216 -15.33 16.54 4.98
C LEU A 216 -14.25 17.53 4.51
N GLN A 217 -13.36 17.12 3.60
CA GLN A 217 -12.37 18.03 3.00
C GLN A 217 -13.03 19.19 2.21
N ARG A 218 -14.15 18.93 1.51
CA ARG A 218 -14.91 19.96 0.78
C ARG A 218 -15.69 20.89 1.70
N MET A 219 -16.20 20.38 2.83
CA MET A 219 -17.01 21.14 3.80
C MET A 219 -16.16 21.98 4.76
N GLY A 220 -14.96 21.50 5.12
CA GLY A 220 -14.09 22.17 6.08
C GLY A 220 -14.70 22.18 7.49
N THR A 221 -14.88 23.37 8.06
CA THR A 221 -15.34 23.59 9.44
C THR A 221 -16.80 24.08 9.52
N MET A 222 -17.61 23.89 8.47
CA MET A 222 -18.97 24.43 8.37
C MET A 222 -19.97 23.42 7.80
N GLY A 223 -21.15 23.35 8.41
CA GLY A 223 -22.25 22.46 8.02
C GLY A 223 -22.34 21.23 8.93
N HIS A 224 -23.00 20.18 8.45
CA HIS A 224 -23.11 18.91 9.15
C HIS A 224 -23.04 17.74 8.18
N LEU A 225 -22.20 16.75 8.50
CA LEU A 225 -22.06 15.50 7.75
C LEU A 225 -22.42 14.32 8.65
N VAL A 226 -23.49 13.60 8.33
CA VAL A 226 -23.87 12.37 9.03
C VAL A 226 -23.35 11.17 8.24
N GLN A 227 -22.36 10.45 8.78
CA GLN A 227 -22.01 9.14 8.25
C GLN A 227 -22.98 8.09 8.82
N VAL A 228 -23.83 7.57 7.93
CA VAL A 228 -24.64 6.38 8.19
C VAL A 228 -23.75 5.16 7.98
N TYR A 229 -23.63 4.29 8.97
CA TYR A 229 -22.79 3.09 8.90
C TYR A 229 -23.56 1.82 9.30
N HIS A 230 -23.06 0.68 8.83
CA HIS A 230 -23.50 -0.65 9.25
C HIS A 230 -22.40 -1.30 10.12
N GLY A 231 -22.77 -2.31 10.93
CA GLY A 231 -21.84 -3.03 11.80
C GLY A 231 -21.63 -2.36 13.16
N ALA A 232 -20.56 -2.71 13.86
CA ALA A 232 -20.30 -2.21 15.22
C ALA A 232 -19.80 -0.76 15.25
N HIS A 233 -18.99 -0.35 14.28
CA HIS A 233 -18.27 0.93 14.27
C HIS A 233 -18.24 1.54 12.85
N PRO A 234 -18.21 2.88 12.70
CA PRO A 234 -18.08 3.54 11.41
C PRO A 234 -16.67 3.34 10.81
N GLN A 235 -16.61 3.13 9.49
CA GLN A 235 -15.35 3.13 8.74
C GLN A 235 -14.79 4.56 8.65
N ARG A 236 -13.55 4.75 9.06
CA ARG A 236 -12.93 6.07 9.32
C ARG A 236 -11.46 6.16 8.93
N GLU A 237 -10.89 5.08 8.43
CA GLU A 237 -9.45 4.92 8.20
C GLU A 237 -8.92 6.06 7.32
N ALA A 238 -9.63 6.41 6.25
CA ALA A 238 -9.27 7.53 5.38
C ALA A 238 -9.44 8.91 6.06
N VAL A 239 -10.40 9.08 6.96
CA VAL A 239 -10.60 10.30 7.76
C VAL A 239 -9.40 10.52 8.69
N ASP A 240 -9.01 9.47 9.41
CA ASP A 240 -7.92 9.51 10.39
C ASP A 240 -6.51 9.66 9.75
N LEU A 241 -6.42 9.46 8.43
CA LEU A 241 -5.21 9.66 7.61
C LEU A 241 -5.08 11.07 7.01
N MET A 242 -6.13 11.89 7.03
CA MET A 242 -6.19 13.18 6.32
C MET A 242 -5.70 14.40 7.12
N ASN A 243 -5.29 14.23 8.39
CA ASN A 243 -4.94 15.32 9.33
C ASN A 243 -6.03 16.41 9.36
N PHE A 244 -7.27 16.02 9.63
CA PHE A 244 -8.33 16.97 9.97
C PHE A 244 -8.08 17.58 11.36
N SER A 245 -8.33 18.88 11.52
CA SER A 245 -8.34 19.51 12.84
C SER A 245 -9.57 19.08 13.64
N GLU A 246 -9.56 19.30 14.94
CA GLU A 246 -10.73 19.07 15.80
C GLU A 246 -11.95 19.87 15.30
N GLU A 247 -11.75 21.12 14.87
CA GLU A 247 -12.79 21.96 14.26
C GLU A 247 -13.39 21.37 12.96
N GLU A 248 -12.57 20.72 12.13
CA GLU A 248 -13.05 20.02 10.93
C GLU A 248 -13.81 18.74 11.33
N LEU A 249 -13.34 18.02 12.35
CA LEU A 249 -13.99 16.79 12.84
C LEU A 249 -15.34 17.04 13.53
N LEU A 250 -15.56 18.22 14.13
CA LEU A 250 -16.86 18.59 14.74
C LEU A 250 -18.02 18.64 13.72
N VAL A 251 -17.73 18.76 12.43
CA VAL A 251 -18.74 18.70 11.35
C VAL A 251 -19.28 17.27 11.15
N LEU A 252 -18.51 16.24 11.53
CA LEU A 252 -18.82 14.84 11.28
C LEU A 252 -19.52 14.17 12.48
N SER A 253 -20.71 13.62 12.24
CA SER A 253 -21.43 12.75 13.18
C SER A 253 -21.65 11.36 12.58
N PHE A 254 -22.06 10.40 13.42
CA PHE A 254 -22.20 9.00 13.03
C PHE A 254 -23.54 8.44 13.52
N ILE A 255 -24.26 7.72 12.67
CA ILE A 255 -25.47 6.99 13.05
C ILE A 255 -25.42 5.56 12.48
N ASN A 256 -25.75 4.58 13.33
CA ASN A 256 -25.89 3.21 12.86
C ASN A 256 -27.20 3.08 12.06
N VAL A 257 -27.16 2.43 10.90
CA VAL A 257 -28.32 2.22 10.02
C VAL A 257 -29.49 1.58 10.77
N THR A 258 -29.23 0.70 11.75
CA THR A 258 -30.25 0.06 12.58
C THR A 258 -31.03 1.02 13.48
N LYS A 259 -30.47 2.20 13.78
CA LYS A 259 -31.07 3.23 14.63
C LYS A 259 -31.84 4.30 13.85
N LEU A 260 -31.79 4.29 12.51
CA LEU A 260 -32.55 5.23 11.68
C LEU A 260 -34.08 5.18 11.93
N PRO A 261 -34.72 4.00 12.10
CA PRO A 261 -36.17 3.94 12.38
C PRO A 261 -36.56 4.56 13.73
N GLU A 262 -35.64 4.61 14.70
CA GLU A 262 -35.88 5.28 15.99
C GLU A 262 -35.67 6.80 15.91
N ALA A 263 -34.86 7.26 14.95
CA ALA A 263 -34.63 8.69 14.71
C ALA A 263 -35.87 9.33 14.07
N THR A 264 -36.43 8.71 13.03
CA THR A 264 -37.63 9.22 12.33
C THR A 264 -38.87 9.29 13.22
N GLN A 265 -38.99 8.42 14.23
CA GLN A 265 -40.09 8.44 15.19
C GLN A 265 -40.00 9.61 16.18
N ARG A 266 -38.81 10.13 16.49
CA ARG A 266 -38.65 11.29 17.40
C ARG A 266 -39.14 12.60 16.77
N ASP A 267 -38.84 12.82 15.49
CA ASP A 267 -39.32 14.01 14.76
C ASP A 267 -40.84 13.98 14.54
N SER A 268 -41.44 12.79 14.46
CA SER A 268 -42.89 12.59 14.30
C SER A 268 -43.71 13.02 15.53
N LEU A 269 -43.07 13.34 16.67
CA LEU A 269 -43.74 13.71 17.92
C LEU A 269 -43.67 15.22 18.24
N THR A 270 -43.09 16.06 17.38
CA THR A 270 -42.87 17.50 17.68
C THR A 270 -43.51 18.45 16.66
N ILE A 271 -44.78 18.21 16.29
CA ILE A 271 -45.69 19.27 15.84
C ILE A 271 -47.03 19.15 16.58
N THR A 272 -47.09 19.73 17.79
CA THR A 272 -48.36 20.15 18.38
C THR A 272 -48.15 21.54 18.98
N THR A 273 -48.63 22.54 18.26
CA THR A 273 -48.63 23.94 18.68
C THR A 273 -49.61 24.11 19.85
N ALA A 274 -49.11 23.98 21.08
CA ALA A 274 -49.90 24.22 22.29
C ALA A 274 -49.79 25.69 22.71
N THR A 275 -50.81 26.47 22.35
CA THR A 275 -50.96 27.87 22.74
C THR A 275 -51.04 28.03 24.26
N THR A 276 -50.42 29.10 24.76
CA THR A 276 -50.50 29.69 26.10
C THR A 276 -51.50 29.08 27.10
N SER A 277 -50.99 28.60 28.24
CA SER A 277 -51.68 28.68 29.53
C SER A 277 -50.66 28.78 30.66
N THR A 278 -50.71 29.88 31.39
CA THR A 278 -49.91 30.14 32.59
C THR A 278 -50.32 29.21 33.73
N ASN A 279 -49.35 28.72 34.52
CA ASN A 279 -49.46 28.74 35.98
C ASN A 279 -48.10 28.52 36.65
N THR A 280 -47.85 29.29 37.72
CA THR A 280 -46.63 29.30 38.52
C THR A 280 -46.73 28.40 39.75
N THR A 281 -45.70 27.61 40.05
CA THR A 281 -45.21 27.41 41.43
C THR A 281 -43.77 26.86 41.43
N THR A 282 -43.16 26.72 42.61
CA THR A 282 -41.75 27.12 42.84
C THR A 282 -40.84 26.00 43.35
N THR A 283 -39.52 26.14 43.14
CA THR A 283 -38.39 25.45 43.84
C THR A 283 -38.22 23.94 43.58
N THR A 284 -37.03 23.31 43.61
CA THR A 284 -35.70 23.69 44.16
C THR A 284 -34.55 22.93 43.46
N ASN A 285 -33.36 23.56 43.40
CA ASN A 285 -31.99 23.00 43.48
C ASN A 285 -31.50 21.82 42.60
N SER A 286 -30.54 22.17 41.72
CA SER A 286 -29.15 21.66 41.67
C SER A 286 -28.85 20.14 41.63
N ASN A 287 -28.17 19.68 40.57
CA ASN A 287 -26.70 19.48 40.61
C ASN A 287 -26.09 19.04 39.27
N ILE A 288 -24.87 19.52 39.01
CA ILE A 288 -23.94 19.03 37.98
C ILE A 288 -23.10 17.91 38.60
N THR A 289 -23.01 16.74 37.96
CA THR A 289 -21.77 15.94 38.05
C THR A 289 -21.48 15.15 36.77
N THR A 290 -20.26 15.30 36.30
CA THR A 290 -19.54 14.48 35.30
C THR A 290 -19.33 13.03 35.81
N THR A 291 -18.63 12.20 35.03
CA THR A 291 -17.77 11.04 35.40
C THR A 291 -18.18 9.78 34.63
N THR A 292 -17.58 9.54 33.46
CA THR A 292 -16.36 8.73 33.24
C THR A 292 -16.63 7.23 33.31
N THR A 293 -16.60 6.60 32.13
CA THR A 293 -16.58 5.16 31.89
C THR A 293 -15.33 4.48 32.44
N ASN A 294 -15.50 3.32 33.06
CA ASN A 294 -14.44 2.30 33.17
C ASN A 294 -14.83 1.05 32.36
N ILE A 295 -13.83 0.45 31.73
CA ILE A 295 -13.94 -0.71 30.84
C ILE A 295 -13.71 -1.98 31.65
N THR A 296 -14.49 -3.03 31.40
CA THR A 296 -14.05 -4.41 31.65
C THR A 296 -14.28 -5.25 30.41
N THR A 297 -13.25 -6.01 30.05
CA THR A 297 -13.15 -6.92 28.90
C THR A 297 -14.12 -8.10 28.97
N ALA A 298 -14.52 -8.59 27.81
CA ALA A 298 -15.03 -9.95 27.61
C ALA A 298 -14.29 -10.60 26.44
N GLU A 299 -13.83 -11.84 26.65
CA GLU A 299 -13.33 -12.74 25.61
C GLU A 299 -14.38 -13.86 25.36
N PRO A 300 -14.26 -14.64 24.26
CA PRO A 300 -15.42 -15.00 23.45
C PRO A 300 -16.07 -16.33 23.81
N MET A 301 -17.29 -16.53 23.29
CA MET A 301 -17.85 -17.85 23.04
C MET A 301 -18.43 -17.93 21.62
N ASP A 302 -18.32 -19.12 21.06
CA ASP A 302 -18.53 -19.52 19.67
C ASP A 302 -19.67 -20.56 19.58
N THR A 303 -20.09 -20.91 18.35
CA THR A 303 -21.18 -21.81 17.84
C THR A 303 -22.25 -21.01 17.08
N ASN A 304 -22.41 -21.16 15.75
CA ASN A 304 -22.99 -22.31 15.00
C ASN A 304 -24.46 -22.57 15.40
N GLU A 305 -25.46 -22.76 14.53
CA GLU A 305 -25.60 -23.02 13.08
C GLU A 305 -26.85 -22.21 12.56
N GLU A 306 -27.37 -22.22 11.32
CA GLU A 306 -27.36 -23.19 10.21
C GLU A 306 -27.69 -22.50 8.85
N ASP A 307 -27.67 -23.26 7.75
CA ASP A 307 -27.72 -22.84 6.34
C ASP A 307 -29.13 -22.91 5.71
N GLU A 308 -29.46 -22.04 4.74
CA GLU A 308 -30.36 -22.41 3.63
C GLU A 308 -30.04 -21.67 2.33
N THR A 309 -29.96 -22.44 1.24
CA THR A 309 -29.49 -22.03 -0.08
C THR A 309 -30.63 -21.65 -1.03
N ARG A 310 -30.38 -20.71 -1.97
CA ARG A 310 -31.08 -20.71 -3.27
C ARG A 310 -30.22 -20.15 -4.41
N LYS A 311 -30.34 -20.79 -5.59
CA LYS A 311 -29.44 -20.62 -6.75
C LYS A 311 -29.90 -19.57 -7.77
N GLU A 312 -28.89 -18.97 -8.40
CA GLU A 312 -28.71 -18.63 -9.83
C GLU A 312 -29.90 -18.26 -10.73
N GLU A 313 -29.71 -17.21 -11.54
CA GLU A 313 -29.87 -17.33 -13.01
C GLU A 313 -29.11 -16.22 -13.77
N THR A 314 -28.63 -16.55 -14.98
CA THR A 314 -28.07 -15.60 -15.97
C THR A 314 -28.62 -15.94 -17.35
N PRO A 315 -28.63 -14.99 -18.30
CA PRO A 315 -28.38 -15.37 -19.70
C PRO A 315 -27.45 -14.43 -20.50
N HIS A 316 -27.08 -14.90 -21.70
CA HIS A 316 -25.93 -14.51 -22.51
C HIS A 316 -26.19 -13.45 -23.62
N SER A 317 -25.09 -12.74 -23.97
CA SER A 317 -24.60 -12.47 -25.35
C SER A 317 -25.36 -11.55 -26.34
N SER A 318 -24.63 -10.55 -26.87
CA SER A 318 -24.52 -10.29 -28.32
C SER A 318 -23.23 -9.51 -28.67
N LYS A 319 -22.71 -9.68 -29.89
CA LYS A 319 -21.44 -9.11 -30.39
C LYS A 319 -21.66 -7.98 -31.42
N SER A 320 -20.75 -7.01 -31.46
CA SER A 320 -20.45 -6.24 -32.69
C SER A 320 -19.07 -5.57 -32.67
N ASN A 321 -18.35 -5.65 -33.81
CA ASN A 321 -17.17 -4.86 -34.20
C ASN A 321 -17.50 -3.35 -34.29
N GLU A 322 -16.59 -2.36 -34.43
CA GLU A 322 -15.12 -2.27 -34.55
C GLU A 322 -14.71 -0.80 -34.29
N GLN A 323 -13.54 -0.54 -33.66
CA GLN A 323 -12.50 0.42 -34.09
C GLN A 323 -11.47 0.67 -32.97
N LYS A 324 -10.19 0.57 -33.32
CA LYS A 324 -9.05 0.76 -32.39
C LYS A 324 -8.68 2.23 -32.25
N HIS A 325 -8.86 2.80 -31.07
CA HIS A 325 -7.97 3.84 -30.55
C HIS A 325 -6.98 3.20 -29.57
N THR A 326 -5.70 3.54 -29.70
CA THR A 326 -4.61 3.02 -28.86
C THR A 326 -4.47 3.86 -27.59
N ASN A 327 -4.91 3.32 -26.45
CA ASN A 327 -4.72 3.93 -25.14
C ASN A 327 -3.46 3.39 -24.43
N GLU A 328 -2.88 4.25 -23.59
CA GLU A 328 -1.61 4.05 -22.86
C GLU A 328 -1.64 2.88 -21.87
N ASP A 329 -2.83 2.44 -21.42
CA ASP A 329 -3.05 1.30 -20.50
C ASP A 329 -2.50 -0.05 -21.02
N SER A 330 -2.20 -0.13 -22.32
CA SER A 330 -1.64 -1.32 -22.96
C SER A 330 -0.14 -1.52 -22.70
N GLU A 331 0.62 -0.47 -22.33
CA GLU A 331 2.05 -0.61 -21.98
C GLU A 331 2.26 -1.27 -20.61
N GLU A 332 1.38 -1.04 -19.62
CA GLU A 332 1.54 -1.60 -18.27
C GLU A 332 1.38 -3.13 -18.23
N ASN A 333 0.49 -3.68 -19.06
CA ASN A 333 0.31 -5.14 -19.20
C ASN A 333 1.50 -5.84 -19.88
N LEU A 334 2.23 -5.16 -20.76
CA LEU A 334 3.50 -5.69 -21.30
C LEU A 334 4.56 -5.75 -20.20
N ILE A 335 4.66 -4.69 -19.39
CA ILE A 335 5.64 -4.59 -18.30
C ILE A 335 5.42 -5.71 -17.25
N GLN A 336 4.19 -6.12 -16.97
CA GLN A 336 3.93 -7.26 -16.08
C GLN A 336 4.42 -8.60 -16.67
N LYS A 337 4.13 -8.87 -17.94
CA LYS A 337 4.57 -10.11 -18.62
C LYS A 337 6.09 -10.21 -18.78
N ASP A 338 6.77 -9.08 -19.03
CA ASP A 338 8.23 -9.05 -19.13
C ASP A 338 8.93 -9.31 -17.78
N ASN A 339 8.31 -8.93 -16.66
CA ASN A 339 8.82 -9.27 -15.32
C ASN A 339 8.67 -10.77 -15.03
N GLU A 340 7.53 -11.38 -15.35
CA GLU A 340 7.32 -12.83 -15.18
C GLU A 340 8.30 -13.65 -16.03
N LYS A 341 8.60 -13.19 -17.25
CA LYS A 341 9.52 -13.90 -18.16
C LYS A 341 10.96 -13.94 -17.62
N LEU A 342 11.45 -12.84 -17.06
CA LEU A 342 12.78 -12.75 -16.43
C LEU A 342 12.87 -13.56 -15.11
N ASP A 343 11.76 -13.67 -14.36
CA ASP A 343 11.70 -14.49 -13.15
C ASP A 343 11.66 -16.00 -13.47
N CYS A 344 11.07 -16.43 -14.61
CA CYS A 344 11.17 -17.80 -15.10
C CYS A 344 12.59 -18.16 -15.61
N GLU A 345 13.21 -17.30 -16.42
CA GLU A 345 14.56 -17.54 -16.95
C GLU A 345 15.62 -17.65 -15.83
N SER A 346 15.39 -17.01 -14.68
CA SER A 346 16.27 -17.12 -13.50
C SER A 346 16.00 -18.31 -12.58
N GLN A 347 14.93 -19.08 -12.84
CA GLN A 347 14.69 -20.39 -12.23
C GLN A 347 15.34 -21.52 -13.06
N GLU A 348 15.15 -21.54 -14.38
CA GLU A 348 15.76 -22.58 -15.25
C GLU A 348 17.30 -22.58 -15.19
N ASN A 349 17.92 -21.40 -15.09
CA ASN A 349 19.38 -21.29 -14.93
C ASN A 349 19.91 -21.81 -13.58
N LYS A 350 19.07 -21.91 -12.53
CA LYS A 350 19.48 -22.52 -11.25
C LYS A 350 19.53 -24.05 -11.34
N ASP A 351 18.53 -24.66 -11.97
CA ASP A 351 18.44 -26.12 -12.06
C ASP A 351 19.54 -26.72 -12.96
N GLN A 352 19.93 -26.00 -14.03
CA GLN A 352 21.06 -26.42 -14.87
C GLN A 352 22.40 -26.37 -14.11
N HIS A 353 22.64 -25.37 -13.25
CA HIS A 353 23.91 -25.24 -12.54
C HIS A 353 24.05 -26.22 -11.36
N VAL A 354 22.95 -26.74 -10.80
CA VAL A 354 22.96 -27.77 -9.74
C VAL A 354 23.28 -29.16 -10.32
N ASN A 355 22.80 -29.48 -11.53
CA ASN A 355 23.10 -30.76 -12.16
C ASN A 355 24.55 -30.86 -12.70
N GLY A 356 25.11 -29.76 -13.23
CA GLY A 356 26.47 -29.77 -13.77
C GLY A 356 27.58 -30.03 -12.74
N LYS A 357 27.36 -29.75 -11.45
CA LYS A 357 28.36 -29.95 -10.38
C LYS A 357 28.38 -31.35 -9.77
N LYS A 358 27.50 -32.25 -10.18
CA LYS A 358 27.48 -33.65 -9.68
C LYS A 358 28.24 -34.64 -10.56
N SER A 359 28.69 -34.24 -11.75
CA SER A 359 29.34 -35.12 -12.73
C SER A 359 30.88 -35.07 -12.74
N GLU A 360 31.51 -34.14 -12.03
CA GLU A 360 32.98 -33.95 -12.06
C GLU A 360 33.72 -34.41 -10.78
N GLU A 361 32.99 -34.91 -9.77
CA GLU A 361 33.56 -35.37 -8.48
C GLU A 361 33.61 -36.91 -8.33
N GLN A 362 33.41 -37.67 -9.42
CA GLN A 362 33.46 -39.14 -9.45
C GLN A 362 34.45 -39.69 -10.50
N ASP A 363 35.69 -39.19 -10.51
CA ASP A 363 36.79 -39.87 -11.23
C ASP A 363 38.18 -39.51 -10.66
N GLN A 364 38.35 -39.70 -9.35
CA GLN A 364 39.67 -39.71 -8.69
C GLN A 364 39.60 -40.30 -7.27
N GLU A 365 39.72 -41.62 -7.16
CA GLU A 365 40.61 -42.33 -6.21
C GLU A 365 40.28 -43.83 -6.17
N THR A 366 41.21 -44.66 -6.62
CA THR A 366 41.22 -46.09 -6.30
C THR A 366 42.66 -46.55 -6.22
N GLN A 367 43.23 -46.55 -5.00
CA GLN A 367 44.27 -47.47 -4.50
C GLN A 367 44.92 -46.94 -3.20
N LYS A 368 44.49 -47.43 -2.03
CA LYS A 368 45.33 -48.31 -1.17
C LYS A 368 44.67 -48.68 0.17
N SER A 369 44.92 -49.93 0.53
CA SER A 369 44.69 -50.63 1.80
C SER A 369 45.08 -49.90 3.09
N GLY A 370 44.42 -50.21 4.22
CA GLY A 370 45.14 -50.30 5.50
C GLY A 370 44.39 -50.04 6.82
N GLU A 371 43.73 -51.08 7.35
CA GLU A 371 43.69 -51.39 8.79
C GLU A 371 42.85 -50.52 9.78
N GLN A 372 42.74 -50.98 11.03
CA GLN A 372 41.59 -50.80 11.94
C GLN A 372 41.85 -49.82 13.10
N ALA A 373 40.79 -49.22 13.70
CA ALA A 373 40.27 -49.60 15.03
C ALA A 373 39.40 -48.53 15.76
N LYS A 374 38.59 -49.03 16.73
CA LYS A 374 37.93 -48.36 17.88
C LYS A 374 36.64 -47.53 17.70
N LYS A 375 35.53 -48.21 18.06
CA LYS A 375 34.25 -47.72 18.66
C LYS A 375 34.49 -47.02 20.02
N PRO A 376 33.50 -46.33 20.69
CA PRO A 376 32.02 -46.50 20.67
C PRO A 376 31.24 -45.18 20.41
N SER A 377 29.91 -45.01 20.60
CA SER A 377 28.90 -45.76 21.36
C SER A 377 27.45 -45.77 20.78
N ARG A 378 26.45 -45.33 21.56
CA ARG A 378 24.96 -45.39 21.42
C ARG A 378 24.35 -44.58 22.62
N PRO A 379 23.01 -44.38 22.78
CA PRO A 379 21.87 -44.90 22.01
C PRO A 379 20.72 -43.90 21.66
N ARG A 380 19.78 -44.36 20.81
CA ARG A 380 18.35 -43.97 20.85
C ARG A 380 17.54 -45.11 21.51
N LYS A 381 16.40 -44.80 22.16
CA LYS A 381 15.31 -45.75 22.51
C LYS A 381 14.19 -45.55 21.45
N VAL A 382 13.62 -46.55 20.76
CA VAL A 382 12.87 -47.78 21.18
C VAL A 382 11.53 -47.37 21.82
N CYS A 383 10.38 -47.37 21.10
CA CYS A 383 9.44 -48.49 20.73
C CYS A 383 8.55 -48.95 21.94
N ASP A 384 7.37 -49.57 21.84
CA ASP A 384 6.77 -50.64 20.97
C ASP A 384 5.19 -50.63 21.04
N ILE A 385 4.39 -51.09 20.03
CA ILE A 385 3.68 -52.41 19.83
C ILE A 385 2.72 -52.82 21.01
N LEU A 386 1.44 -53.31 20.92
CA LEU A 386 0.66 -54.14 19.95
C LEU A 386 -0.58 -53.47 19.23
N GLN A 387 -1.76 -54.14 19.17
CA GLN A 387 -2.38 -54.57 17.89
C GLN A 387 -3.80 -55.24 18.02
N VAL A 388 -4.57 -55.33 16.90
CA VAL A 388 -5.77 -56.19 16.56
C VAL A 388 -7.15 -55.97 17.24
N ALA A 389 -8.22 -55.80 16.41
CA ALA A 389 -9.49 -56.61 16.37
C ALA A 389 -10.83 -55.84 16.21
N GLY A 390 -11.68 -56.31 15.27
CA GLY A 390 -13.15 -56.33 15.44
C GLY A 390 -14.02 -55.23 14.80
N VAL A 391 -14.95 -55.64 13.91
CA VAL A 391 -16.10 -54.87 13.38
C VAL A 391 -17.37 -55.65 13.75
N PRO A 392 -18.45 -55.04 14.27
CA PRO A 392 -19.66 -54.88 13.44
C PRO A 392 -20.50 -53.62 13.68
N ARG A 393 -21.50 -53.47 12.81
CA ARG A 393 -22.56 -52.44 12.73
C ARG A 393 -23.53 -52.51 13.92
N ASN A 394 -24.16 -51.40 14.33
CA ASN A 394 -25.56 -51.07 13.97
C ASN A 394 -26.07 -49.77 14.63
N GLU A 395 -27.03 -49.13 13.96
CA GLU A 395 -28.23 -48.43 14.47
C GLU A 395 -28.15 -47.59 15.77
N SER A 396 -28.32 -46.27 15.62
CA SER A 396 -29.45 -45.48 16.18
C SER A 396 -29.48 -44.09 15.55
#